data_AF-A0A944BXR6-F1
#
_entry.id   AF-A0A944BXR6-F1
#
_cell.length_a   1.000
_cell.length_b   1.000
_cell.length_c   1.000
_cell.angle_alpha   90.00
_cell.angle_beta   90.00
_cell.angle_gamma   90.00
#
_symmetry.space_group_name_H-M   'P 1'
#
loop_
_entity.id
_entity.type
_entity.pdbx_description
1 polymer ?
#
loop_
_entity_poly.entity_id
_entity_poly.type
_entity_poly.pdbx_seq_one_letter_code
_entity_poly.pdbx_strand_id
1 'polypeptide(L)'
;MIKKIFSLVVAIVLAIGATVSAQSIQGELVLGLNIADVDASGASSRIGFNAGVRGTYAFQNQRKGVYANGAMLLSLKGMKVEKYTFNPFYLEIPVHLGYKYPITSSVAIFGEFGPYFGIGLFGTVEGEDVFCEDGYNR
;
A
#
# COMPACT_ATOMS: atom_id res chain seq x y z
N MET A 1 -21.05 -6.20 -8.86
CA MET A 1 -21.01 -5.71 -7.46
C MET A 1 -19.68 -5.00 -7.13
N ILE A 2 -18.53 -5.54 -7.58
CA ILE A 2 -17.16 -5.01 -7.39
C ILE A 2 -16.95 -3.55 -7.82
N LYS A 3 -17.49 -3.10 -8.96
CA LYS A 3 -17.35 -1.69 -9.42
C LYS A 3 -17.91 -0.66 -8.44
N LYS A 4 -18.99 -1.00 -7.71
CA LYS A 4 -19.58 -0.14 -6.68
C LYS A 4 -18.71 -0.09 -5.42
N ILE A 5 -18.08 -1.21 -5.05
CA ILE A 5 -17.16 -1.29 -3.91
C ILE A 5 -15.87 -0.52 -4.20
N PHE A 6 -15.28 -0.69 -5.40
CA PHE A 6 -14.10 0.08 -5.81
C PHE A 6 -14.38 1.59 -5.86
N SER A 7 -15.51 2.00 -6.44
CA SER A 7 -15.93 3.41 -6.42
C SER A 7 -16.16 3.94 -5.01
N LEU A 8 -16.66 3.11 -4.08
CA LEU A 8 -16.87 3.49 -2.69
C LEU A 8 -15.53 3.66 -1.97
N VAL A 9 -14.56 2.76 -2.18
CA VAL A 9 -13.20 2.88 -1.64
C VAL A 9 -12.50 4.15 -2.16
N VAL A 10 -12.60 4.44 -3.45
CA VAL A 10 -12.05 5.67 -4.05
C VAL A 10 -12.74 6.93 -3.48
N ALA A 11 -14.07 6.90 -3.31
CA ALA A 11 -14.81 8.02 -2.72
C ALA A 11 -14.45 8.24 -1.25
N ILE A 12 -14.24 7.17 -0.47
CA ILE A 12 -13.77 7.25 0.92
C ILE A 12 -12.36 7.84 0.98
N VAL A 13 -11.44 7.42 0.10
CA VAL A 13 -10.08 7.97 0.01
C VAL A 13 -10.11 9.48 -0.30
N LEU A 14 -10.96 9.92 -1.24
CA LEU A 14 -11.12 11.34 -1.59
C LEU A 14 -11.77 12.15 -0.46
N ALA A 15 -12.75 11.57 0.26
CA ALA A 15 -13.43 12.23 1.37
C ALA A 15 -12.52 12.41 2.59
N ILE A 16 -11.68 11.41 2.91
CA ILE A 16 -10.70 11.51 3.99
C ILE A 16 -9.71 12.64 3.67
N GLY A 17 -9.25 12.75 2.42
CA GLY A 17 -8.35 13.82 1.97
C GLY A 17 -8.89 15.24 2.18
N ALA A 18 -10.21 15.44 2.16
CA ALA A 18 -10.84 16.75 2.34
C ALA A 18 -10.96 17.20 3.82
N THR A 19 -10.84 16.29 4.79
CA THR A 19 -11.05 16.58 6.23
C THR A 19 -9.76 16.71 7.06
N VAL A 20 -8.57 16.59 6.45
CA VAL A 20 -7.27 16.61 7.14
C VAL A 20 -6.79 18.03 7.53
N SER A 21 -7.67 19.02 7.54
CA SER A 21 -7.29 20.43 7.79
C SER A 21 -7.45 20.91 9.25
N ALA A 22 -7.96 20.08 10.18
CA ALA A 22 -8.39 20.56 11.51
C ALA A 22 -7.73 19.89 12.73
N GLN A 23 -7.00 18.79 12.55
CA GLN A 23 -6.31 18.07 13.64
C GLN A 23 -4.90 17.70 13.16
N SER A 24 -3.95 17.44 14.06
CA SER A 24 -2.51 17.10 13.81
C SER A 24 -2.24 15.87 12.91
N ILE A 25 -3.21 15.48 12.11
CA ILE A 25 -3.17 14.49 11.05
C ILE A 25 -2.55 15.16 9.81
N GLN A 26 -1.49 14.59 9.27
CA GLN A 26 -0.91 14.96 7.99
C GLN A 26 -1.34 13.94 6.94
N GLY A 27 -1.95 14.41 5.85
CA GLY A 27 -2.29 13.58 4.71
C GLY A 27 -1.16 13.61 3.69
N GLU A 28 -0.67 12.43 3.31
CA GLU A 28 0.45 12.25 2.40
C GLU A 28 -0.01 11.39 1.21
N LEU A 29 0.37 11.81 0.00
CA LEU A 29 0.26 10.96 -1.19
C LEU A 29 1.51 10.08 -1.27
N VAL A 30 1.30 8.77 -1.42
CA VAL A 30 2.37 7.78 -1.51
C VAL A 30 2.39 7.23 -2.92
N LEU A 31 3.55 7.29 -3.57
CA LEU A 31 3.84 6.65 -4.85
C LEU A 31 5.19 5.94 -4.72
N GLY A 32 5.26 4.67 -5.07
CA GLY A 32 6.47 3.87 -4.96
C GLY A 32 6.55 2.82 -6.05
N LEU A 33 7.79 2.45 -6.38
CA LEU A 33 8.10 1.38 -7.33
C LEU A 33 8.75 0.23 -6.56
N ASN A 34 8.35 -0.99 -6.86
CA ASN A 34 8.88 -2.19 -6.24
C ASN A 34 9.59 -3.00 -7.32
N ILE A 35 10.90 -3.20 -7.19
CA ILE A 35 11.67 -4.09 -8.06
C ILE A 35 12.04 -5.29 -7.19
N ALA A 36 11.30 -6.38 -7.31
CA ALA A 36 11.64 -7.62 -6.63
C ALA A 36 12.54 -8.42 -7.55
N ASP A 37 13.76 -8.73 -7.12
CA ASP A 37 14.63 -9.66 -7.83
C ASP A 37 14.35 -11.09 -7.36
N VAL A 38 13.81 -11.94 -8.21
CA VAL A 38 13.44 -13.32 -7.88
C VAL A 38 14.45 -14.26 -8.53
N ASP A 39 15.51 -14.60 -7.79
CA ASP A 39 16.55 -15.55 -8.21
C ASP A 39 16.14 -17.00 -7.91
N ALA A 40 15.01 -17.43 -8.49
CA ALA A 40 14.51 -18.80 -8.39
C ALA A 40 14.09 -19.32 -9.78
N SER A 41 14.89 -20.25 -10.32
CA SER A 41 14.61 -21.13 -11.48
C SER A 41 13.60 -20.61 -12.51
N GLY A 42 13.99 -19.64 -13.34
CA GLY A 42 13.25 -19.26 -14.55
C GLY A 42 12.11 -18.25 -14.36
N ALA A 43 11.94 -17.70 -13.15
CA ALA A 43 11.05 -16.56 -12.93
C ALA A 43 11.76 -15.24 -13.31
N SER A 44 11.10 -14.38 -14.09
CA SER A 44 11.65 -13.07 -14.43
C SER A 44 10.95 -11.95 -13.66
N SER A 45 11.76 -11.20 -12.92
CA SER A 45 11.39 -10.03 -12.12
C SER A 45 10.65 -8.97 -12.95
N ARG A 46 9.51 -8.47 -12.48
CA ARG A 46 8.79 -7.32 -13.06
C ARG A 46 8.76 -6.16 -12.08
N ILE A 47 8.77 -4.95 -12.62
CA ILE A 47 8.54 -3.71 -11.86
C ILE A 47 7.09 -3.71 -11.38
N GLY A 48 6.91 -3.82 -10.07
CA GLY A 48 5.67 -3.51 -9.37
C GLY A 48 5.62 -2.05 -8.96
N PHE A 49 4.46 -1.59 -8.52
CA PHE A 49 4.28 -0.25 -7.97
C PHE A 49 3.32 -0.27 -6.79
N ASN A 50 3.38 0.75 -5.94
CA ASN A 50 2.36 1.04 -4.94
C ASN A 50 1.94 2.51 -5.05
N ALA A 51 0.65 2.78 -4.95
CA ALA A 51 0.10 4.12 -5.06
C ALA A 51 -1.09 4.29 -4.13
N GLY A 52 -1.12 5.36 -3.34
CA GLY A 52 -2.23 5.59 -2.43
C GLY A 52 -2.02 6.74 -1.48
N VAL A 53 -2.72 6.71 -0.35
CA VAL A 53 -2.70 7.78 0.64
C VAL A 53 -2.26 7.26 1.99
N ARG A 54 -1.56 8.10 2.76
CA ARG A 54 -1.16 7.85 4.13
C ARG A 54 -1.62 9.00 5.01
N GLY A 55 -2.29 8.69 6.11
CA GLY A 55 -2.57 9.64 7.18
C GLY A 55 -1.60 9.41 8.33
N THR A 56 -0.91 10.45 8.77
CA THR A 56 0.02 10.40 9.92
C THR A 56 -0.49 11.33 11.02
N TYR A 57 -0.84 10.78 12.17
CA TYR A 57 -1.20 11.53 13.37
C TYR A 57 -0.02 11.59 14.35
N ALA A 58 0.50 12.78 14.60
CA ALA A 58 1.51 12.99 15.64
C ALA A 58 0.81 13.26 16.98
N PHE A 59 0.99 12.37 17.96
CA PHE A 59 0.47 12.55 19.32
C PHE A 59 1.22 13.66 20.07
N GLN A 60 2.47 13.89 19.70
CA GLN A 60 3.34 14.93 20.22
C GLN A 60 3.72 15.90 19.09
N ASN A 61 4.74 16.74 19.32
CA ASN A 61 5.25 17.65 18.31
C ASN A 61 5.57 16.94 16.98
N GLN A 62 5.21 17.58 15.86
CA GLN A 62 5.44 17.06 14.50
C GLN A 62 6.93 16.77 14.18
N ARG A 63 7.86 17.37 14.92
CA ARG A 63 9.32 17.20 14.73
C ARG A 63 9.97 16.14 15.61
N LYS A 64 9.32 15.72 16.71
CA LYS A 64 9.85 14.75 17.66
C LYS A 64 8.72 14.15 18.46
N GLY A 65 8.66 12.83 18.49
CA GLY A 65 7.73 12.14 19.36
C GLY A 65 7.07 10.94 18.70
N VAL A 66 6.09 10.42 19.42
CA VAL A 66 5.26 9.29 18.99
C VAL A 66 4.25 9.77 17.95
N TYR A 67 4.10 9.00 16.89
CA TYR A 67 3.07 9.17 15.88
C TYR A 67 2.44 7.83 15.54
N ALA A 68 1.19 7.85 15.10
CA ALA A 68 0.57 6.72 14.43
C ALA A 68 0.35 7.09 12.97
N ASN A 69 0.57 6.16 12.06
CA ASN A 69 0.17 6.34 10.68
C ASN A 69 -0.66 5.15 10.19
N GLY A 70 -1.49 5.40 9.20
CA GLY A 70 -2.23 4.38 8.47
C GLY A 70 -2.21 4.76 7.00
N ALA A 71 -1.98 3.79 6.13
CA ALA A 71 -2.05 4.02 4.69
C ALA A 71 -3.05 3.08 4.01
N MET A 72 -3.51 3.49 2.84
CA MET A 72 -4.25 2.65 1.91
C MET A 72 -3.51 2.75 0.58
N LEU A 73 -2.85 1.67 0.19
CA LEU A 73 -1.95 1.60 -0.96
C LEU A 73 -2.47 0.55 -1.94
N LEU A 74 -2.69 0.92 -3.19
CA LEU A 74 -2.93 -0.01 -4.28
C LEU A 74 -1.58 -0.44 -4.84
N SER A 75 -1.30 -1.74 -4.75
CA SER A 75 0.00 -2.30 -5.09
C SER A 75 -0.12 -3.37 -6.16
N LEU A 76 0.61 -3.21 -7.27
CA LEU A 76 0.79 -4.25 -8.28
C LEU A 76 2.07 -5.02 -7.97
N LYS A 77 1.93 -6.31 -7.70
CA LYS A 77 3.07 -7.22 -7.47
C LYS A 77 3.17 -8.20 -8.64
N GLY A 78 3.75 -7.74 -9.74
CA GLY A 78 3.86 -8.53 -10.96
C GLY A 78 4.92 -9.63 -10.84
N MET A 79 4.60 -10.85 -11.26
CA MET A 79 5.54 -11.97 -11.36
C MET A 79 5.40 -12.63 -12.73
N LYS A 80 6.53 -12.93 -13.40
CA LYS A 80 6.53 -13.80 -14.58
C LYS A 80 7.10 -15.15 -14.17
N VAL A 81 6.35 -16.21 -14.43
CA VAL A 81 6.83 -17.60 -14.35
C VAL A 81 6.77 -18.17 -15.76
N GLU A 82 7.94 -18.37 -16.36
CA GLU A 82 8.10 -18.88 -17.74
C GLU A 82 7.28 -18.09 -18.80
N LYS A 83 6.16 -18.65 -19.30
CA LYS A 83 5.27 -18.03 -20.30
C LYS A 83 4.13 -17.21 -19.71
N TYR A 84 3.76 -17.43 -18.46
CA TYR A 84 2.56 -16.85 -17.86
C TYR A 84 2.91 -15.56 -17.09
N THR A 85 2.17 -14.48 -17.39
CA THR A 85 2.29 -13.20 -16.66
C THR A 85 1.19 -13.09 -15.62
N PHE A 86 1.57 -12.98 -14.36
CA PHE A 86 0.66 -12.76 -13.23
C PHE A 86 0.78 -11.30 -12.78
N ASN A 87 -0.32 -10.54 -12.83
CA ASN A 87 -0.37 -9.17 -12.30
C ASN A 87 -1.45 -9.03 -11.22
N PRO A 88 -1.24 -9.58 -10.02
CA PRO A 88 -2.17 -9.39 -8.92
C PRO A 88 -2.06 -7.96 -8.36
N PHE A 89 -3.21 -7.30 -8.29
CA PHE A 89 -3.44 -6.05 -7.58
C PHE A 89 -3.88 -6.33 -6.16
N TYR A 90 -3.18 -5.70 -5.21
CA TYR A 90 -3.44 -5.77 -3.79
C TYR A 90 -3.84 -4.39 -3.26
N LEU A 91 -4.79 -4.35 -2.33
CA LEU A 91 -5.00 -3.23 -1.44
C LEU A 91 -4.23 -3.51 -0.15
N GLU A 92 -3.17 -2.76 0.08
CA GLU A 92 -2.34 -2.83 1.26
C GLU A 92 -2.75 -1.74 2.25
N ILE A 93 -3.00 -2.13 3.49
CA ILE A 93 -3.42 -1.26 4.59
C ILE A 93 -2.40 -1.42 5.74
N PRO A 94 -1.21 -0.82 5.63
CA PRO A 94 -0.29 -0.75 6.75
C PRO A 94 -0.84 0.18 7.83
N VAL A 95 -0.77 -0.25 9.08
CA VAL A 95 -1.04 0.58 10.26
C VAL A 95 0.19 0.51 11.14
N HIS A 96 0.86 1.65 11.36
CA HIS A 96 2.07 1.69 12.17
C HIS A 96 1.94 2.65 13.34
N LEU A 97 2.57 2.27 14.44
CA LEU A 97 2.95 3.17 15.52
C LEU A 97 4.46 3.39 15.42
N GLY A 98 4.88 4.65 15.45
CA GLY A 98 6.27 5.02 15.25
C GLY A 98 6.74 6.10 16.19
N TYR A 99 8.06 6.23 16.28
CA TYR A 99 8.72 7.30 17.02
C TYR A 99 9.76 7.97 16.13
N LYS A 100 9.69 9.30 16.03
CA LYS A 100 10.62 10.12 15.26
C LYS A 100 11.60 10.82 16.19
N TYR A 101 12.89 10.59 15.98
CA TYR A 101 13.98 11.23 16.69
C TYR A 101 14.79 12.14 15.75
N PRO A 102 14.70 13.47 15.90
CA PRO A 102 15.51 14.40 15.10
C PRO A 102 16.98 14.31 15.53
N ILE A 103 17.87 14.05 14.58
CA ILE A 103 19.33 14.10 14.79
C ILE A 103 19.83 15.53 14.57
N THR A 104 19.28 16.19 13.54
CA THR A 104 19.61 17.57 13.16
C THR A 104 18.31 18.33 12.91
N SER A 105 18.35 19.66 12.82
CA SER A 105 17.18 20.52 12.54
C SER A 105 16.38 20.14 11.28
N SER A 106 16.98 19.37 10.35
CA SER A 106 16.37 18.95 9.07
C SER A 106 16.40 17.42 8.83
N VAL A 107 17.04 16.63 9.70
CA VAL A 107 17.20 15.18 9.51
C VAL A 107 16.72 14.46 10.76
N ALA A 108 15.83 13.49 10.57
CA ALA A 108 15.32 12.65 11.65
C ALA A 108 15.41 11.18 11.27
N ILE A 109 15.77 10.36 12.26
CA ILE A 109 15.57 8.92 12.18
C ILE A 109 14.20 8.60 12.74
N PHE A 110 13.57 7.58 12.19
CA PHE A 110 12.28 7.12 12.64
C PHE A 110 12.25 5.60 12.65
N GLY A 111 11.54 5.04 13.61
CA GLY A 111 11.21 3.62 13.66
C GLY A 111 9.70 3.49 13.65
N GLU A 112 9.19 2.60 12.80
CA GLU A 112 7.77 2.28 12.68
C GLU A 112 7.60 0.78 12.88
N PHE A 113 6.56 0.39 13.61
CA PHE A 113 6.16 -1.00 13.72
C PHE A 113 4.64 -1.09 13.77
N GLY A 114 4.09 -2.17 13.23
CA GLY A 114 2.67 -2.42 13.30
C GLY A 114 2.20 -3.46 12.30
N PRO A 115 0.91 -3.81 12.37
CA PRO A 115 0.34 -4.80 11.48
C PRO A 115 0.28 -4.29 10.04
N TYR A 116 0.44 -5.24 9.12
CA TYR A 116 0.38 -5.01 7.69
C TYR A 116 -0.71 -5.90 7.09
N PHE A 117 -1.80 -5.30 6.63
CA PHE A 117 -2.89 -6.03 6.00
C PHE A 117 -2.79 -5.91 4.49
N GLY A 118 -2.96 -7.02 3.77
CA GLY A 118 -3.02 -7.04 2.31
C GLY A 118 -4.25 -7.81 1.85
N ILE A 119 -5.08 -7.17 1.04
CA ILE A 119 -6.29 -7.75 0.46
C ILE A 119 -6.05 -7.87 -1.04
N GLY A 120 -6.11 -9.09 -1.58
CA GLY A 120 -6.10 -9.30 -3.04
C GLY A 120 -7.39 -8.76 -3.63
N LEU A 121 -7.29 -7.85 -4.61
CA LEU A 121 -8.45 -7.24 -5.25
C LEU A 121 -8.84 -7.99 -6.52
N PHE A 122 -7.90 -8.10 -7.44
CA PHE A 122 -8.05 -8.74 -8.74
C PHE A 122 -6.65 -9.04 -9.28
N GLY A 123 -6.52 -10.06 -10.10
CA GLY A 123 -5.26 -10.47 -10.66
C GLY A 123 -5.53 -11.18 -11.97
N THR A 124 -4.80 -10.81 -13.00
CA THR A 124 -4.98 -11.41 -14.32
C THR A 124 -3.87 -12.41 -14.57
N VAL A 125 -4.24 -13.59 -15.05
CA VAL A 125 -3.35 -14.59 -15.67
C VAL A 125 -3.82 -14.76 -17.08
N GLU A 126 -3.08 -14.21 -18.04
CA GLU A 126 -3.37 -14.34 -19.48
C GLU A 126 -4.85 -14.09 -19.91
N GLY A 127 -5.57 -13.24 -19.17
CA GLY A 127 -6.96 -12.87 -19.48
C GLY A 127 -8.03 -13.49 -18.58
N GLU A 128 -7.67 -14.35 -17.64
CA GLU A 128 -8.59 -14.95 -16.65
C GLU A 128 -8.38 -14.36 -15.25
N ASP A 129 -9.48 -14.19 -14.51
CA ASP A 129 -9.53 -13.59 -13.17
C ASP A 129 -9.11 -14.61 -12.10
N VAL A 130 -8.05 -14.30 -11.34
CA VAL A 130 -7.47 -15.17 -10.30
C VAL A 130 -8.29 -15.19 -9.01
N PHE A 131 -9.13 -14.18 -8.77
CA PHE A 131 -9.92 -14.03 -7.53
C PHE A 131 -11.41 -14.34 -7.76
N CYS A 132 -11.71 -15.36 -8.57
CA CYS A 132 -13.05 -15.93 -8.68
C CYS A 132 -13.37 -16.81 -7.46
N GLU A 133 -14.64 -16.77 -7.05
CA GLU A 133 -15.19 -17.41 -5.84
C GLU A 133 -15.13 -18.95 -5.84
N ASP A 134 -14.69 -19.58 -6.94
CA ASP A 134 -14.58 -21.03 -7.10
C ASP A 134 -13.17 -21.60 -6.88
N GLY A 135 -12.17 -20.76 -6.59
CA GLY A 135 -10.80 -21.22 -6.43
C GLY A 135 -10.19 -21.73 -7.75
N TYR A 136 -8.87 -21.74 -7.81
CA TYR A 136 -8.11 -22.21 -8.96
C TYR A 136 -8.30 -23.74 -9.11
N ASN A 137 -9.26 -24.15 -9.93
CA ASN A 137 -9.46 -25.55 -10.28
C ASN A 137 -8.39 -25.95 -11.30
N ARG A 138 -7.58 -26.95 -10.91
CA ARG A 138 -6.68 -27.66 -11.82
C ARG A 138 -7.46 -28.52 -12.81
#